data_AF-A0A131XTI2-F1
#
_entry.id   AF-A0A131XTI2-F1
#
_cell.length_a   1.000
_cell.length_b   1.000
_cell.length_c   1.000
_cell.angle_alpha   90.00
_cell.angle_beta   90.00
_cell.angle_gamma   90.00
#
_symmetry.space_group_name_H-M   'P 1'
#
loop_
_entity.id
_entity.type
_entity.pdbx_description
1 polymer ?
#
loop_
_entity_poly.entity_id
_entity_poly.type
_entity_poly.pdbx_seq_one_letter_code
_entity_poly.pdbx_strand_id
1 'polypeptide(L)'
;MGLLLAPGFSCVSRMRSCDDKLQVRDRSADRYTCGCGVWMTRAVYKRKPVKVQCRGHVSVRSGSFFEGSHLTLLQLMKSILRCQNLPCAVIQRETDIASKTITDWTSLCREVVAKAVFKHSGMIGGEGVTVELDESMFGRRKYHRGYLRPGQWVFGGVERCSGCCSLVPVETCDAKIPARANNRVGPP
;
A
#
# COMPACT_ATOMS: atom_id res chain seq x y z
N MET A 1 16.54 -22.03 -1.90
CA MET A 1 15.10 -21.84 -2.19
C MET A 1 14.93 -20.43 -2.73
N GLY A 2 15.01 -20.25 -4.05
CA GLY A 2 15.00 -18.93 -4.69
C GLY A 2 13.61 -18.30 -4.64
N LEU A 3 13.56 -17.03 -4.26
CA LEU A 3 12.36 -16.19 -4.32
C LEU A 3 11.92 -16.06 -5.79
N LEU A 4 10.91 -16.85 -6.17
CA LEU A 4 10.11 -16.64 -7.37
C LEU A 4 9.33 -15.33 -7.20
N LEU A 5 9.89 -14.23 -7.70
CA LEU A 5 9.18 -12.96 -7.78
C LEU A 5 8.26 -12.98 -9.01
N ALA A 6 6.96 -13.03 -8.71
CA ALA A 6 5.79 -12.72 -9.55
C ALA A 6 5.60 -13.51 -10.88
N PRO A 7 4.64 -14.45 -10.96
CA PRO A 7 4.16 -14.94 -12.24
C PRO A 7 3.40 -13.83 -12.99
N GLY A 8 3.70 -13.64 -14.29
CA GLY A 8 2.91 -12.77 -15.18
C GLY A 8 3.66 -11.67 -15.93
N PHE A 9 4.99 -11.63 -15.90
CA PHE A 9 5.74 -10.59 -16.62
C PHE A 9 5.91 -10.91 -18.12
N SER A 10 5.12 -10.25 -18.95
CA SER A 10 5.24 -10.25 -20.42
C SER A 10 5.93 -8.96 -20.88
N CYS A 11 7.19 -9.06 -21.35
CA CYS A 11 7.97 -7.89 -21.76
C CYS A 11 7.58 -7.27 -23.13
N VAL A 12 6.53 -7.73 -23.83
CA VAL A 12 6.12 -7.15 -25.12
C VAL A 12 4.62 -7.36 -25.37
N SER A 13 3.88 -6.29 -25.69
CA SER A 13 2.58 -6.42 -26.35
C SER A 13 2.79 -6.98 -27.77
N ARG A 14 2.31 -8.22 -28.00
CA ARG A 14 2.37 -9.05 -29.25
C ARG A 14 3.48 -10.11 -29.40
N MET A 15 4.22 -10.51 -28.37
CA MET A 15 5.07 -11.72 -28.48
C MET A 15 4.92 -12.65 -27.28
N ARG A 16 4.83 -13.96 -27.56
CA ARG A 16 4.58 -15.02 -26.58
C ARG A 16 5.71 -15.03 -25.54
N SER A 17 5.31 -14.92 -24.28
CA SER A 17 6.02 -15.18 -23.02
C SER A 17 7.53 -15.48 -23.12
N CYS A 18 8.37 -14.64 -22.50
CA CYS A 18 9.73 -15.05 -22.14
C CYS A 18 9.60 -15.98 -20.91
N ASP A 19 10.19 -17.17 -20.95
CA ASP A 19 10.06 -18.25 -19.94
C ASP A 19 10.62 -17.90 -18.54
N ASP A 20 10.11 -16.86 -17.87
CA ASP A 20 10.35 -16.45 -16.48
C ASP A 20 11.84 -16.31 -16.05
N LYS A 21 12.77 -16.33 -16.99
CA LYS A 21 14.22 -16.24 -16.76
C LYS A 21 14.67 -14.79 -16.68
N LEU A 22 14.28 -14.15 -15.58
CA LEU A 22 14.77 -12.84 -15.17
C LEU A 22 16.11 -12.97 -14.45
N GLN A 23 17.07 -12.14 -14.84
CA GLN A 23 18.38 -12.02 -14.17
C GLN A 23 18.54 -10.62 -13.60
N VAL A 24 18.93 -10.52 -12.33
CA VAL A 24 19.21 -9.23 -11.69
C VAL A 24 20.42 -8.58 -12.39
N ARG A 25 20.25 -7.35 -12.88
CA ARG A 25 21.31 -6.48 -13.38
C ARG A 25 21.40 -5.26 -12.46
N ASP A 26 22.64 -4.88 -12.17
CA ASP A 26 23.08 -3.79 -11.25
C ASP A 26 23.23 -4.18 -9.76
N ARG A 27 24.22 -3.58 -9.10
CA ARG A 27 24.59 -3.69 -7.67
C ARG A 27 24.29 -2.42 -6.86
N SER A 28 23.79 -1.36 -7.50
CA SER A 28 23.32 -0.17 -6.77
C SER A 28 22.02 -0.46 -6.04
N ALA A 29 21.95 -0.14 -4.75
CA ALA A 29 20.82 -0.44 -3.86
C ALA A 29 19.46 0.06 -4.39
N ASP A 30 19.46 1.09 -5.23
CA ASP A 30 18.25 1.78 -5.67
C ASP A 30 17.79 1.45 -7.09
N ARG A 31 18.59 0.71 -7.87
CA ARG A 31 18.30 0.45 -9.29
C ARG A 31 18.44 -1.02 -9.68
N TYR A 32 17.99 -1.92 -8.81
CA TYR A 32 17.85 -3.33 -9.20
C TYR A 32 16.81 -3.45 -10.32
N THR A 33 17.30 -3.76 -11.52
CA THR A 33 16.45 -4.09 -12.67
C THR A 33 16.70 -5.53 -13.08
N CYS A 34 15.63 -6.30 -13.19
CA CYS A 34 15.66 -7.65 -13.70
C CYS A 34 15.61 -7.59 -15.23
N GLY A 35 16.72 -7.96 -15.88
CA GLY A 35 16.79 -8.09 -17.33
C GLY A 35 16.32 -9.47 -17.77
N CYS A 36 15.55 -9.53 -18.85
CA CYS A 36 15.23 -10.78 -19.53
C CYS A 36 16.50 -11.25 -20.29
N GLY A 37 17.23 -12.21 -19.74
CA GLY A 37 18.49 -12.69 -20.32
C GLY A 37 18.34 -13.64 -21.51
N VAL A 38 17.10 -13.87 -21.96
CA VAL A 38 16.72 -14.90 -22.96
C VAL A 38 17.20 -14.54 -24.36
N TRP A 39 17.70 -15.54 -25.10
CA TRP A 39 18.04 -15.41 -26.50
C TRP A 39 16.82 -15.68 -27.38
N MET A 40 16.51 -14.74 -28.27
CA MET A 40 15.36 -14.76 -29.17
C MET A 40 15.82 -14.74 -30.61
N THR A 41 15.03 -15.30 -31.52
CA THR A 41 15.29 -15.22 -32.96
C THR A 41 14.57 -14.02 -33.54
N ARG A 42 15.30 -13.04 -34.08
CA ARG A 42 14.73 -11.86 -34.73
C ARG A 42 14.74 -12.05 -36.25
N ALA A 43 13.55 -12.04 -36.85
CA ALA A 43 13.41 -12.02 -38.30
C ALA A 43 13.95 -10.71 -38.87
N VAL A 44 14.70 -10.80 -39.98
CA VAL A 44 15.24 -9.63 -40.69
C VAL A 44 14.77 -9.73 -42.13
N TYR A 45 14.22 -8.64 -42.66
CA TYR A 45 13.70 -8.60 -44.03
C TYR A 45 14.79 -9.00 -45.03
N LYS A 46 14.48 -10.00 -45.89
CA LYS A 46 15.38 -10.54 -46.92
C LYS A 46 16.76 -11.02 -46.39
N ARG A 47 16.87 -11.40 -45.12
CA ARG A 47 18.09 -11.96 -44.52
C ARG A 47 17.77 -13.15 -43.63
N LYS A 48 18.78 -13.98 -43.35
CA LYS A 48 18.64 -15.06 -42.38
C LYS A 48 18.30 -14.48 -40.99
N PRO A 49 17.40 -15.11 -40.23
CA PRO A 49 17.08 -14.66 -38.88
C PRO A 49 18.32 -14.64 -38.00
N VAL A 50 18.45 -13.62 -37.16
CA VAL A 50 19.59 -13.45 -36.25
C VAL A 50 19.17 -13.75 -34.82
N LYS A 51 20.03 -14.43 -34.06
CA LYS A 51 19.84 -14.59 -32.61
C LYS A 51 20.20 -13.28 -31.92
N VAL A 52 19.28 -12.74 -31.14
CA VAL A 52 19.46 -11.51 -30.36
C VAL A 52 19.09 -11.78 -28.91
N GLN A 53 19.78 -11.15 -27.97
CA GLN A 53 19.40 -11.20 -26.57
C GLN A 53 18.23 -10.23 -26.31
N CYS A 54 17.25 -10.67 -25.52
CA CYS A 54 16.19 -9.80 -25.04
C CYS A 54 16.79 -8.64 -24.22
N ARG A 55 16.22 -7.44 -24.40
CA ARG A 55 16.61 -6.21 -23.68
C ARG A 55 15.50 -5.69 -22.77
N GLY A 56 14.45 -6.50 -22.56
CA GLY A 56 13.39 -6.19 -21.61
C GLY A 56 13.96 -6.10 -20.20
N HIS A 57 13.53 -5.08 -19.45
CA HIS A 57 13.91 -4.88 -18.06
C HIS A 57 12.67 -4.63 -17.22
N VAL A 58 12.72 -5.07 -15.99
CA VAL A 58 11.65 -4.95 -14.99
C VAL A 58 12.27 -4.39 -13.73
N SER A 59 11.64 -3.39 -13.11
CA SER A 59 12.10 -2.93 -11.80
C SER A 59 11.80 -4.00 -10.76
N VAL A 60 12.70 -4.24 -9.80
CA VAL A 60 12.37 -5.09 -8.64
C VAL A 60 11.17 -4.55 -7.86
N ARG A 61 10.87 -3.26 -8.00
CA ARG A 61 9.70 -2.61 -7.38
C ARG A 61 8.39 -2.85 -8.14
N SER A 62 8.45 -3.37 -9.37
CA SER A 62 7.24 -3.59 -10.18
C SER A 62 6.29 -4.58 -9.50
N GLY A 63 4.99 -4.26 -9.51
CA GLY A 63 3.95 -5.03 -8.81
C GLY A 63 3.96 -4.88 -7.29
N SER A 64 4.76 -3.97 -6.73
CA SER A 64 4.83 -3.71 -5.28
C SER A 64 4.33 -2.31 -4.92
N PHE A 65 4.18 -2.06 -3.63
CA PHE A 65 3.89 -0.73 -3.09
C PHE A 65 4.88 0.36 -3.54
N PHE A 66 6.11 -0.01 -3.91
CA PHE A 66 7.17 0.91 -4.33
C PHE A 66 7.22 1.14 -5.85
N GLU A 67 6.26 0.59 -6.60
CA GLU A 67 6.22 0.70 -8.05
C GLU A 67 6.16 2.16 -8.51
N GLY A 68 6.92 2.49 -9.56
CA GLY A 68 7.00 3.86 -10.12
C GLY A 68 7.75 4.87 -9.23
N SER A 69 8.24 4.47 -8.05
CA SER A 69 9.00 5.36 -7.19
C SER A 69 10.39 5.66 -7.74
N HIS A 70 10.76 6.94 -7.76
CA HIS A 70 12.12 7.41 -8.06
C HIS A 70 12.98 7.67 -6.81
N LEU A 71 12.42 7.46 -5.61
CA LEU A 71 13.15 7.63 -4.36
C LEU A 71 14.11 6.46 -4.11
N THR A 72 15.15 6.71 -3.31
CA THR A 72 16.02 5.63 -2.83
C THR A 72 15.27 4.74 -1.83
N LEU A 73 15.67 3.48 -1.69
CA LEU A 73 15.11 2.57 -0.70
C LEU A 73 15.27 3.14 0.72
N LEU A 74 16.40 3.78 1.01
CA LEU A 74 16.62 4.41 2.31
C LEU A 74 15.64 5.56 2.56
N GLN A 75 15.40 6.41 1.57
CA GLN A 75 14.39 7.47 1.63
C GLN A 75 12.99 6.89 1.85
N LEU A 76 12.64 5.83 1.14
CA LEU A 76 11.36 5.14 1.27
C LEU A 76 11.18 4.55 2.67
N MET A 77 12.17 3.79 3.15
CA MET A 77 12.13 3.17 4.47
C MET A 77 12.02 4.21 5.60
N LYS A 78 12.82 5.29 5.53
CA LYS A 78 12.70 6.41 6.47
C LYS A 78 11.30 7.03 6.42
N SER A 79 10.77 7.28 5.22
CA SER A 79 9.44 7.89 5.08
C SER A 79 8.33 7.02 5.68
N ILE A 80 8.36 5.70 5.45
CA ILE A 80 7.39 4.73 6.01
C ILE A 80 7.50 4.63 7.53
N LEU A 81 8.71 4.46 8.07
CA LEU A 81 8.89 4.31 9.52
C LEU A 81 8.49 5.56 10.30
N ARG A 82 8.60 6.73 9.68
CA ARG A 82 8.32 8.01 10.32
C ARG A 82 6.90 8.55 10.05
N CYS A 83 6.17 8.02 9.05
CA CYS A 83 4.84 8.52 8.69
C CYS A 83 3.78 8.31 9.78
N GLN A 84 4.04 7.42 10.74
CA GLN A 84 3.11 7.08 11.83
C GLN A 84 3.07 8.17 12.90
N ASN A 85 4.21 8.78 13.24
CA ASN A 85 4.33 9.59 14.46
C ASN A 85 5.01 10.95 14.26
N LEU A 86 5.46 11.29 13.04
CA LEU A 86 6.16 12.55 12.79
C LEU A 86 5.45 13.45 11.77
N PRO A 87 5.47 14.77 11.99
CA PRO A 87 5.03 15.73 10.98
C PRO A 87 5.85 15.62 9.69
N CYS A 88 5.21 15.85 8.53
CA CYS A 88 5.87 15.80 7.22
C CYS A 88 7.13 16.69 7.16
N ALA A 89 7.13 17.83 7.85
CA ALA A 89 8.27 18.74 7.94
C ALA A 89 9.51 18.11 8.61
N VAL A 90 9.32 17.20 9.57
CA VAL A 90 10.44 16.49 10.21
C VAL A 90 11.00 15.45 9.27
N ILE A 91 10.12 14.65 8.64
CA ILE A 91 10.50 13.66 7.63
C ILE A 91 11.28 14.32 6.50
N GLN A 92 10.82 15.50 6.07
CA GLN A 92 11.47 16.30 5.03
C GLN A 92 12.92 16.64 5.33
N ARG A 93 13.19 17.11 6.55
CA ARG A 93 14.55 17.44 6.96
C ARG A 93 15.47 16.22 7.03
N GLU A 94 14.93 15.03 7.34
CA GLU A 94 15.73 13.81 7.51
C GLU A 94 15.98 13.03 6.20
N THR A 95 15.11 13.18 5.20
CA THR A 95 15.17 12.41 3.95
C THR A 95 15.62 13.23 2.74
N ASP A 96 15.65 14.56 2.86
CA ASP A 96 15.95 15.48 1.76
C ASP A 96 15.07 15.24 0.53
N ILE A 97 13.77 15.08 0.76
CA ILE A 97 12.77 14.86 -0.28
C ILE A 97 11.93 16.13 -0.42
N ALA A 98 11.49 16.46 -1.62
CA ALA A 98 10.57 17.58 -1.84
C ALA A 98 9.29 17.43 -0.99
N SER A 99 8.83 18.56 -0.42
CA SER A 99 7.66 18.61 0.47
C SER A 99 6.40 17.99 -0.13
N LYS A 100 6.16 18.28 -1.41
CA LYS A 100 5.02 17.71 -2.17
C LYS A 100 5.10 16.19 -2.22
N THR A 101 6.26 15.66 -2.58
CA THR A 101 6.51 14.22 -2.66
C THR A 101 6.31 13.55 -1.30
N ILE A 102 6.78 14.14 -0.18
CA ILE A 102 6.53 13.58 1.16
C ILE A 102 5.05 13.60 1.51
N THR A 103 4.33 14.67 1.16
CA THR A 103 2.88 14.76 1.40
C THR A 103 2.14 13.66 0.65
N ASP A 104 2.53 13.40 -0.60
CA ASP A 104 1.97 12.32 -1.40
C ASP A 104 2.30 10.94 -0.80
N TRP A 105 3.57 10.68 -0.45
CA TRP A 105 4.00 9.42 0.18
C TRP A 105 3.36 9.15 1.52
N THR A 106 3.26 10.16 2.39
CA THR A 106 2.61 10.02 3.70
C THR A 106 1.11 9.79 3.55
N SER A 107 0.47 10.40 2.55
CA SER A 107 -0.94 10.13 2.23
C SER A 107 -1.13 8.70 1.74
N LEU A 108 -0.26 8.23 0.83
CA LEU A 108 -0.27 6.86 0.33
C LEU A 108 -0.08 5.83 1.47
N CYS A 109 0.86 6.08 2.39
CA CYS A 109 1.06 5.21 3.55
C CYS A 109 -0.19 5.16 4.45
N ARG A 110 -0.82 6.31 4.71
CA ARG A 110 -2.05 6.37 5.51
C ARG A 110 -3.22 5.65 4.83
N GLU A 111 -3.31 5.71 3.52
CA GLU A 111 -4.34 4.98 2.77
C GLU A 111 -4.20 3.47 2.92
N VAL A 112 -2.97 2.94 2.86
CA VAL A 112 -2.70 1.52 3.10
C VAL A 112 -3.07 1.12 4.53
N VAL A 113 -2.70 1.92 5.52
CA VAL A 113 -3.07 1.68 6.92
C VAL A 113 -4.59 1.70 7.08
N ALA A 114 -5.27 2.71 6.53
CA ALA A 114 -6.74 2.79 6.58
C ALA A 114 -7.39 1.55 5.95
N LYS A 115 -6.94 1.13 4.77
CA LYS A 115 -7.42 -0.10 4.11
C LYS A 115 -7.18 -1.34 4.97
N ALA A 116 -6.03 -1.45 5.63
CA ALA A 116 -5.74 -2.55 6.55
C ALA A 116 -6.70 -2.52 7.75
N VAL A 117 -6.91 -1.37 8.37
CA VAL A 117 -7.85 -1.21 9.49
C VAL A 117 -9.27 -1.59 9.08
N PHE A 118 -9.76 -1.13 7.93
CA PHE A 118 -11.09 -1.50 7.44
C PHE A 118 -11.20 -2.97 7.00
N LYS A 119 -10.10 -3.60 6.58
CA LYS A 119 -10.08 -5.03 6.23
C LYS A 119 -10.06 -5.92 7.47
N HIS A 120 -9.36 -5.49 8.50
CA HIS A 120 -9.25 -6.19 9.78
C HIS A 120 -10.30 -5.75 10.80
N SER A 121 -11.19 -4.83 10.43
CA SER A 121 -12.28 -4.41 11.30
C SER A 121 -13.24 -5.58 11.51
N GLY A 122 -13.19 -6.09 12.73
CA GLY A 122 -13.91 -7.27 13.15
C GLY A 122 -15.14 -6.92 13.96
N MET A 123 -15.87 -7.97 14.30
CA MET A 123 -16.79 -7.91 15.42
C MET A 123 -15.96 -7.74 16.70
N ILE A 124 -16.34 -6.75 17.51
CA ILE A 124 -15.69 -6.44 18.77
C ILE A 124 -16.67 -6.70 19.92
N GLY A 125 -16.15 -7.09 21.07
CA GLY A 125 -16.91 -7.41 22.28
C GLY A 125 -17.21 -8.90 22.44
N GLY A 126 -17.85 -9.22 23.56
CA GLY A 126 -18.09 -10.58 24.04
C GLY A 126 -18.30 -10.56 25.55
N GLU A 127 -18.70 -11.68 26.13
CA GLU A 127 -18.87 -11.79 27.58
C GLU A 127 -17.54 -11.50 28.30
N GLY A 128 -17.57 -10.59 29.28
CA GLY A 128 -16.38 -10.15 30.00
C GLY A 128 -15.44 -9.21 29.24
N VAL A 129 -15.74 -8.81 27.99
CA VAL A 129 -14.90 -7.89 27.20
C VAL A 129 -15.43 -6.47 27.30
N THR A 130 -14.59 -5.54 27.77
CA THR A 130 -14.91 -4.10 27.77
C THR A 130 -14.49 -3.47 26.44
N VAL A 131 -15.45 -2.85 25.77
CA VAL A 131 -15.25 -2.10 24.53
C VAL A 131 -15.46 -0.62 24.82
N GLU A 132 -14.51 0.21 24.40
CA GLU A 132 -14.66 1.67 24.35
C GLU A 132 -15.26 2.03 23.00
N LEU A 133 -16.34 2.82 23.02
CA LEU A 133 -17.05 3.27 21.83
C LEU A 133 -16.91 4.80 21.73
N ASP A 134 -16.65 5.30 20.53
CA ASP A 134 -16.53 6.74 20.27
C ASP A 134 -17.16 7.10 18.92
N GLU A 135 -17.63 8.34 18.82
CA GLU A 135 -18.19 8.90 17.61
C GLU A 135 -17.41 10.12 17.16
N SER A 136 -16.83 10.01 15.96
CA SER A 136 -15.95 11.02 15.41
C SER A 136 -16.42 11.47 14.03
N MET A 137 -16.60 12.78 13.85
CA MET A 137 -16.88 13.38 12.54
C MET A 137 -15.57 13.72 11.81
N PHE A 138 -15.35 13.07 10.68
CA PHE A 138 -14.25 13.38 9.78
C PHE A 138 -14.67 14.46 8.76
N GLY A 139 -14.35 15.72 9.07
CA GLY A 139 -14.60 16.86 8.20
C GLY A 139 -13.37 17.77 8.07
N ARG A 140 -13.25 18.48 6.94
CA ARG A 140 -12.27 19.56 6.77
C ARG A 140 -12.93 20.93 6.90
N ARG A 141 -12.31 21.81 7.68
CA ARG A 141 -12.63 23.24 7.68
C ARG A 141 -12.04 23.90 6.43
N LYS A 142 -12.78 24.81 5.79
CA LYS A 142 -12.24 25.63 4.70
C LYS A 142 -11.16 26.55 5.28
N TYR A 143 -9.92 26.48 4.78
CA TYR A 143 -8.78 27.27 5.29
C TYR A 143 -8.49 27.13 6.79
N HIS A 144 -8.85 25.99 7.41
CA HIS A 144 -8.78 25.81 8.87
C HIS A 144 -9.55 26.86 9.69
N ARG A 145 -10.48 27.59 9.07
CA ARG A 145 -11.26 28.67 9.69
C ARG A 145 -12.75 28.48 9.44
N GLY A 146 -13.56 28.98 10.38
CA GLY A 146 -15.01 28.99 10.26
C GLY A 146 -15.68 27.61 10.44
N TYR A 147 -16.92 27.52 9.95
CA TYR A 147 -17.82 26.38 10.12
C TYR A 147 -17.25 25.09 9.53
N LEU A 148 -17.30 24.01 10.30
CA LEU A 148 -16.93 22.68 9.84
C LEU A 148 -17.95 22.21 8.80
N ARG A 149 -17.50 21.94 7.57
CA ARG A 149 -18.39 21.44 6.52
C ARG A 149 -18.90 20.04 6.91
N PRO A 150 -20.12 19.64 6.47
CA PRO A 150 -20.62 18.29 6.67
C PRO A 150 -19.56 17.28 6.25
N GLY A 151 -19.13 16.46 7.21
CA GLY A 151 -18.13 15.42 7.03
C GLY A 151 -18.77 14.03 7.10
N GLN A 152 -17.93 13.01 7.00
CA GLN A 152 -18.35 11.64 7.25
C GLN A 152 -18.32 11.38 8.76
N TRP A 153 -19.45 10.99 9.35
CA TRP A 153 -19.44 10.44 10.70
C TRP A 153 -18.91 9.01 10.69
N VAL A 154 -18.09 8.68 11.67
CA VAL A 154 -17.56 7.33 11.86
C VAL A 154 -17.79 6.95 13.31
N PHE A 155 -18.48 5.84 13.48
CA PHE A 155 -18.63 5.17 14.75
C PHE A 155 -17.45 4.21 14.91
N GLY A 156 -16.64 4.44 15.95
CA GLY A 156 -15.47 3.65 16.27
C GLY A 156 -15.65 2.86 17.55
N GLY A 157 -15.03 1.70 17.62
CA GLY A 157 -14.91 0.95 18.87
C GLY A 157 -13.57 0.24 18.98
N VAL A 158 -13.05 0.14 20.21
CA VAL A 158 -11.80 -0.56 20.52
C VAL A 158 -11.96 -1.43 21.75
N GLU A 159 -11.52 -2.68 21.66
CA GLU A 159 -11.42 -3.57 22.81
C GLU A 159 -10.21 -3.21 23.67
N ARG A 160 -10.42 -2.95 24.97
CA ARG A 160 -9.34 -2.52 25.86
C ARG A 160 -8.23 -3.57 26.03
N CYS A 161 -8.56 -4.86 25.96
CA CYS A 161 -7.61 -5.93 26.20
C CYS A 161 -6.84 -6.36 24.93
N SER A 162 -7.49 -6.35 23.76
CA SER A 162 -6.92 -6.88 22.53
C SER A 162 -6.43 -5.79 21.57
N GLY A 163 -6.93 -4.56 21.72
CA GLY A 163 -6.73 -3.48 20.75
C GLY A 163 -7.45 -3.71 19.41
N CYS A 164 -8.30 -4.73 19.31
CA CYS A 164 -9.15 -4.96 18.14
C CYS A 164 -10.10 -3.77 17.97
N CYS A 165 -10.18 -3.25 16.74
CA CYS A 165 -11.00 -2.08 16.45
C CYS A 165 -12.07 -2.38 15.39
N SER A 166 -13.19 -1.69 15.52
CA SER A 166 -14.26 -1.63 14.52
C SER A 166 -14.48 -0.17 14.15
N LEU A 167 -14.54 0.12 12.85
CA LEU A 167 -14.85 1.45 12.32
C LEU A 167 -15.99 1.30 11.32
N VAL A 168 -17.09 2.00 11.56
CA VAL A 168 -18.29 1.95 10.73
C VAL A 168 -18.67 3.38 10.33
N PRO A 169 -18.70 3.71 9.02
CA PRO A 169 -19.23 5.00 8.59
C PRO A 169 -20.73 5.06 8.88
N VAL A 170 -21.18 6.16 9.49
CA VAL A 170 -22.58 6.42 9.82
C VAL A 170 -23.02 7.76 9.23
N GLU A 171 -24.31 7.96 9.02
CA GLU A 171 -24.83 9.19 8.41
C GLU A 171 -24.94 10.34 9.42
N THR A 172 -25.24 10.04 10.68
CA THR A 172 -25.49 11.02 11.76
C THR A 172 -24.83 10.59 13.08
N CYS A 173 -24.66 11.54 14.00
CA CYS A 173 -24.13 11.34 15.36
C CYS A 173 -25.12 10.69 16.36
N ASP A 174 -26.31 10.32 15.88
CA ASP A 174 -27.34 9.67 16.70
C ASP A 174 -27.59 8.24 16.19
N ALA A 175 -26.72 7.75 15.30
CA ALA A 175 -26.86 6.43 14.71
C ALA A 175 -26.76 5.38 15.81
N LYS A 176 -27.87 4.68 16.07
CA LYS A 176 -27.91 3.55 17.02
C LYS A 176 -26.82 2.54 16.65
N ILE A 177 -26.15 2.01 17.68
CA ILE A 177 -25.07 1.01 17.56
C ILE A 177 -25.46 -0.02 16.49
N PRO A 178 -24.75 -0.07 15.35
CA PRO A 178 -25.02 -1.07 14.33
C PRO A 178 -24.67 -2.45 14.91
N ALA A 179 -25.69 -3.16 15.39
CA ALA A 179 -25.55 -4.47 16.00
C ALA A 179 -25.06 -5.47 14.95
N ARG A 180 -23.73 -5.66 14.86
CA ARG A 180 -23.19 -6.92 14.37
C ARG A 180 -23.20 -7.88 15.56
N ALA A 181 -24.12 -8.85 15.54
CA ALA A 181 -24.30 -9.84 16.60
C ALA A 181 -23.22 -10.94 16.56
N ASN A 182 -22.53 -11.15 17.69
CA ASN A 182 -21.41 -12.09 17.81
C ASN A 182 -21.94 -13.53 17.85
N ASN A 183 -21.65 -14.32 16.81
CA ASN A 183 -22.00 -15.75 16.74
C ASN A 183 -20.89 -16.66 17.31
N ARG A 184 -19.92 -16.15 18.08
CA ARG A 184 -18.87 -16.96 18.73
C ARG A 184 -19.30 -17.54 20.08
N VAL A 185 -20.55 -17.96 20.22
CA VAL A 185 -20.99 -18.78 21.35
C VAL A 185 -21.19 -20.20 20.82
N GLY A 186 -20.19 -21.06 21.07
CA GLY A 186 -20.40 -22.51 21.01
C GLY A 186 -21.27 -22.95 22.20
N PRO A 187 -22.05 -24.04 22.07
CA PRO A 187 -23.02 -24.45 23.08
C PRO A 187 -22.34 -24.88 24.40
N PRO A 188 -23.09 -24.90 25.53
CA PRO A 188 -22.58 -25.13 26.88
C PRO A 188 -21.99 -26.52 27.11
#